data_AF-A0A2V9UXV8-F1
#
_entry.id   AF-A0A2V9UXV8-F1
#
_cell.length_a   1.000
_cell.length_b   1.000
_cell.length_c   1.000
_cell.angle_alpha   90.00
_cell.angle_beta   90.00
_cell.angle_gamma   90.00
#
_symmetry.space_group_name_H-M   'P 1'
#
loop_
_entity.id
_entity.type
_entity.pdbx_description
1 polymer ?
#
loop_
_entity_poly.entity_id
_entity_poly.type
_entity_poly.pdbx_seq_one_letter_code
_entity_poly.pdbx_strand_id
1 'polypeptide(L)'
;MTLFAADIPAGRNSDPSYQQLRNLALGGETVGVSNLTIHRDAGTFHLRSGIVCFVVPVAGKVTGAVFVGDGNFVLDPALPSENASLKMLTRESEFSETFTQAVFRFTDSTYDEIKKGGGTSSGSCDAGLLHDSQTAMRHNLILKWNLEGRLLQDVLSTEPGGFFLAFIHGKKYDGKEIFAIDPHGAPPLVMPVDPEEVEFATYNDNKLGVWAAFHFADEYKQGTALGSQTNGVIHIEHQQLQTTIEKNANLIGKATTTFVSRVNGLRVVPFDLYRRLRVESVTAEDGQAMSFIQEDKNDDADFSVILPKALAAGE
;
A
#
# COMPACT_ATOMS: atom_id res chain seq x y z
N MET A 1 0.85 -42.04 -2.66
CA MET A 1 1.75 -40.94 -3.04
C MET A 1 1.48 -39.83 -2.03
N THR A 2 2.27 -39.82 -0.96
CA THR A 2 2.12 -38.87 0.14
C THR A 2 2.60 -37.52 -0.36
N LEU A 3 1.70 -36.55 -0.56
CA LEU A 3 2.10 -35.17 -0.76
C LEU A 3 2.84 -34.75 0.51
N PHE A 4 4.12 -34.43 0.40
CA PHE A 4 4.82 -33.68 1.44
C PHE A 4 4.06 -32.37 1.61
N ALA A 5 3.51 -32.13 2.80
CA ALA A 5 3.07 -30.80 3.18
C ALA A 5 4.28 -29.88 2.97
N ALA A 6 4.13 -28.87 2.10
CA ALA A 6 5.14 -27.83 2.02
C ALA A 6 5.30 -27.26 3.44
N ASP A 7 6.53 -27.18 3.94
CA ASP A 7 6.82 -26.56 5.23
C ASP A 7 6.21 -25.15 5.21
N ILE A 8 5.24 -24.91 6.11
CA ILE A 8 4.63 -23.61 6.28
C ILE A 8 5.71 -22.69 6.86
N PRO A 9 6.06 -21.58 6.19
CA PRO A 9 7.06 -20.66 6.72
C PRO A 9 6.68 -20.20 8.13
N ALA A 10 7.67 -20.18 9.03
CA ALA A 10 7.50 -19.74 10.41
C ALA A 10 8.60 -18.74 10.80
N GLY A 11 8.30 -17.83 11.71
CA GLY A 11 9.24 -16.83 12.20
C GLY A 11 9.21 -15.51 11.43
N ARG A 12 10.11 -14.60 11.85
CA ARG A 12 10.15 -13.22 11.37
C ARG A 12 10.57 -13.15 9.90
N ASN A 13 9.80 -12.43 9.09
CA ASN A 13 10.07 -12.11 7.68
C ASN A 13 10.40 -13.35 6.83
N SER A 14 9.80 -14.50 7.14
CA SER A 14 10.15 -15.78 6.52
C SER A 14 9.26 -16.18 5.34
N ASP A 15 8.12 -15.50 5.14
CA ASP A 15 7.25 -15.79 4.00
C ASP A 15 7.96 -15.48 2.66
N PRO A 16 8.03 -16.44 1.71
CA PRO A 16 8.72 -16.24 0.44
C PRO A 16 8.12 -15.15 -0.42
N SER A 17 6.80 -14.97 -0.41
CA SER A 17 6.13 -13.93 -1.21
C SER A 17 6.43 -12.55 -0.64
N TYR A 18 6.45 -12.42 0.69
CA TYR A 18 6.92 -11.20 1.35
C TYR A 18 8.38 -10.88 0.99
N GLN A 19 9.28 -11.86 1.04
CA GLN A 19 10.68 -11.68 0.67
C GLN A 19 10.85 -11.28 -0.80
N GLN A 20 10.02 -11.82 -1.70
CA GLN A 20 10.00 -11.43 -3.10
C GLN A 20 9.52 -9.98 -3.29
N LEU A 21 8.48 -9.55 -2.55
CA LEU A 21 8.05 -8.14 -2.56
C LEU A 21 9.14 -7.21 -2.01
N ARG A 22 9.87 -7.61 -0.96
CA ARG A 22 10.97 -6.80 -0.40
C ARG A 22 12.13 -6.63 -1.37
N ASN A 23 12.42 -7.66 -2.18
CA ASN A 23 13.50 -7.66 -3.16
C ASN A 23 13.00 -7.42 -4.60
N LEU A 24 11.84 -6.80 -4.75
CA LEU A 24 11.17 -6.63 -6.03
C LEU A 24 12.01 -5.77 -6.98
N ALA A 25 12.11 -6.21 -8.24
CA ALA A 25 12.82 -5.54 -9.30
C ALA A 25 11.95 -5.40 -10.56
N LEU A 26 12.36 -4.53 -11.48
CA LEU A 26 11.78 -4.50 -12.82
C LEU A 26 12.00 -5.84 -13.53
N GLY A 27 10.95 -6.32 -14.18
CA GLY A 27 11.00 -7.47 -15.07
C GLY A 27 11.42 -7.07 -16.49
N GLY A 28 11.30 -8.02 -17.41
CA GLY A 28 11.55 -7.78 -18.85
C GLY A 28 10.33 -7.27 -19.62
N GLU A 29 9.16 -7.21 -18.99
CA GLU A 29 7.93 -6.82 -19.67
C GLU A 29 7.79 -5.30 -19.75
N THR A 30 7.65 -4.80 -20.98
CA THR A 30 7.47 -3.37 -21.26
C THR A 30 6.32 -3.14 -22.23
N VAL A 31 5.66 -1.99 -22.06
CA VAL A 31 4.51 -1.57 -22.86
C VAL A 31 4.72 -0.12 -23.27
N GLY A 32 4.55 0.16 -24.55
CA GLY A 32 4.53 1.52 -25.07
C GLY A 32 3.13 2.09 -24.88
N VAL A 33 3.02 3.31 -24.38
CA VAL A 33 1.73 3.99 -24.18
C VAL A 33 1.65 5.23 -25.06
N SER A 34 0.46 5.47 -25.62
CA SER A 34 0.13 6.67 -26.39
C SER A 34 -1.30 7.07 -26.10
N ASN A 35 -1.50 8.24 -25.50
CA ASN A 35 -2.78 8.77 -25.03
C ASN A 35 -3.58 7.78 -24.16
N LEU A 36 -2.90 7.02 -23.32
CA LEU A 36 -3.54 6.13 -22.36
C LEU A 36 -4.02 6.95 -21.16
N THR A 37 -5.27 6.75 -20.74
CA THR A 37 -5.80 7.34 -19.51
C THR A 37 -6.09 6.24 -18.50
N ILE A 38 -5.58 6.40 -17.28
CA ILE A 38 -5.84 5.54 -16.13
C ILE A 38 -6.61 6.39 -15.12
N HIS A 39 -7.80 5.96 -14.75
CA HIS A 39 -8.67 6.67 -13.83
C HIS A 39 -8.82 5.88 -12.53
N ARG A 40 -8.57 6.53 -11.40
CA ARG A 40 -8.55 5.96 -10.06
C ARG A 40 -9.26 6.92 -9.12
N ASP A 41 -10.55 6.67 -8.89
CA ASP A 41 -11.44 7.56 -8.14
C ASP A 41 -11.29 9.03 -8.60
N ALA A 42 -10.97 9.98 -7.72
CA ALA A 42 -10.74 11.38 -8.06
C ALA A 42 -9.45 11.65 -8.88
N GLY A 43 -8.54 10.68 -8.96
CA GLY A 43 -7.25 10.80 -9.64
C GLY A 43 -7.30 10.32 -11.09
N THR A 44 -6.77 11.12 -12.02
CA THR A 44 -6.67 10.75 -13.44
C THR A 44 -5.25 10.93 -13.96
N PHE A 45 -4.66 9.84 -14.45
CA PHE A 45 -3.35 9.83 -15.08
C PHE A 45 -3.50 9.79 -16.60
N HIS A 46 -3.08 10.85 -17.28
CA HIS A 46 -2.96 10.90 -18.73
C HIS A 46 -1.52 10.62 -19.14
N LEU A 47 -1.26 9.39 -19.61
CA LEU A 47 0.02 8.98 -20.17
C LEU A 47 0.01 9.28 -21.69
N ARG A 48 0.39 10.50 -22.05
CA ARG A 48 0.32 11.01 -23.43
C ARG A 48 1.25 10.24 -24.36
N SER A 49 2.47 9.97 -23.92
CA SER A 49 3.42 9.11 -24.63
C SER A 49 4.46 8.58 -23.67
N GLY A 50 4.96 7.36 -23.86
CA GLY A 50 6.03 6.84 -23.03
C GLY A 50 6.11 5.33 -23.00
N ILE A 51 6.82 4.83 -22.01
CA ILE A 51 7.01 3.40 -21.77
C ILE A 51 6.63 3.11 -20.31
N VAL A 52 5.94 2.00 -20.11
CA VAL A 52 5.68 1.40 -18.81
C VAL A 52 6.47 0.10 -18.72
N CYS A 53 7.28 -0.07 -17.67
CA CYS A 53 8.04 -1.27 -17.39
C CYS A 53 7.51 -1.92 -16.11
N PHE A 54 7.07 -3.18 -16.20
CA PHE A 54 6.46 -3.87 -15.08
C PHE A 54 7.51 -4.51 -14.18
N VAL A 55 7.17 -4.65 -12.90
CA VAL A 55 7.94 -5.46 -11.95
C VAL A 55 7.76 -6.95 -12.24
N VAL A 56 8.69 -7.77 -11.74
CA VAL A 56 8.51 -9.23 -11.77
C VAL A 56 7.27 -9.65 -10.97
N PRO A 57 6.48 -10.64 -11.43
CA PRO A 57 5.30 -11.07 -10.70
C PRO A 57 5.69 -11.80 -9.40
N VAL A 58 4.91 -11.57 -8.35
CA VAL A 58 5.00 -12.28 -7.06
C VAL A 58 3.73 -13.10 -6.88
N ALA A 59 3.87 -14.40 -6.63
CA ALA A 59 2.76 -15.35 -6.59
C ALA A 59 1.80 -15.23 -7.81
N GLY A 60 2.36 -14.94 -9.00
CA GLY A 60 1.61 -14.78 -10.24
C GLY A 60 0.94 -13.42 -10.44
N LYS A 61 1.10 -12.48 -9.51
CA LYS A 61 0.51 -11.12 -9.58
C LYS A 61 1.61 -10.08 -9.83
N VAL A 62 1.41 -9.23 -10.84
CA VAL A 62 2.27 -8.04 -11.07
C VAL A 62 1.78 -6.92 -10.17
N THR A 63 2.62 -6.41 -9.27
CA THR A 63 2.20 -5.45 -8.22
C THR A 63 2.80 -4.06 -8.39
N GLY A 64 3.25 -3.72 -9.60
CA GLY A 64 3.81 -2.41 -9.86
C GLY A 64 4.42 -2.23 -11.25
N ALA A 65 4.68 -0.96 -11.55
CA ALA A 65 5.30 -0.55 -12.80
C ALA A 65 6.01 0.79 -12.66
N VAL A 66 7.00 1.04 -13.51
CA VAL A 66 7.64 2.35 -13.68
C VAL A 66 7.22 2.92 -15.02
N PHE A 67 6.76 4.17 -15.03
CA PHE A 67 6.49 4.93 -16.24
C PHE A 67 7.61 5.94 -16.50
N VAL A 68 8.06 6.03 -17.75
CA VAL A 68 8.95 7.08 -18.26
C VAL A 68 8.38 7.63 -19.55
N GLY A 69 8.12 8.93 -19.61
CA GLY A 69 7.51 9.56 -20.78
C GLY A 69 7.00 10.97 -20.52
N ASP A 70 5.87 11.30 -21.13
CA ASP A 70 5.13 12.55 -20.95
C ASP A 70 3.76 12.24 -20.34
N GLY A 71 3.60 12.62 -19.07
CA GLY A 71 2.42 12.35 -18.26
C GLY A 71 1.80 13.61 -17.66
N ASN A 72 0.53 13.51 -17.30
CA ASN A 72 -0.16 14.49 -16.48
C ASN A 72 -1.08 13.81 -15.49
N PHE A 73 -1.05 14.25 -14.24
CA PHE A 73 -1.94 13.82 -13.18
C PHE A 73 -2.91 14.95 -12.88
N VAL A 74 -4.20 14.64 -12.87
CA VAL A 74 -5.27 15.55 -12.43
C VAL A 74 -5.92 14.95 -11.21
N LEU A 75 -6.17 15.77 -10.20
CA LEU A 75 -6.91 15.39 -9.00
C LEU A 75 -8.15 16.27 -8.89
N ASP A 76 -9.32 15.63 -8.90
CA ASP A 76 -10.65 16.28 -8.82
C ASP A 76 -11.47 15.65 -7.68
N PRO A 77 -11.21 16.04 -6.41
CA PRO A 77 -11.96 15.51 -5.27
C PRO A 77 -13.43 15.90 -5.31
N ALA A 78 -14.33 15.00 -4.88
CA ALA A 78 -15.77 15.27 -4.87
C ALA A 78 -16.17 16.39 -3.88
N LEU A 79 -15.37 16.62 -2.84
CA LEU A 79 -15.67 17.59 -1.79
C LEU A 79 -15.21 19.01 -2.15
N PRO A 80 -16.07 20.04 -2.02
CA PRO A 80 -15.68 21.44 -2.22
C PRO A 80 -14.60 21.91 -1.24
N SER A 81 -14.54 21.36 -0.02
CA SER A 81 -13.51 21.67 0.97
C SER A 81 -12.11 21.23 0.51
N GLU A 82 -12.00 20.02 -0.06
CA GLU A 82 -10.74 19.49 -0.60
C GLU A 82 -10.27 20.33 -1.79
N ASN A 83 -11.18 20.67 -2.71
CA ASN A 83 -10.87 21.59 -3.81
C ASN A 83 -10.41 22.98 -3.32
N ALA A 84 -11.01 23.50 -2.25
CA ALA A 84 -10.59 24.77 -1.66
C ALA A 84 -9.19 24.69 -1.02
N SER A 85 -8.88 23.56 -0.37
CA SER A 85 -7.55 23.27 0.18
C SER A 85 -6.50 23.20 -0.92
N LEU A 86 -6.74 22.39 -1.96
CA LEU A 86 -5.85 22.27 -3.11
C LEU A 86 -5.62 23.62 -3.79
N LYS A 87 -6.67 24.42 -3.99
CA LYS A 87 -6.54 25.78 -4.54
C LYS A 87 -5.70 26.71 -3.66
N MET A 88 -5.78 26.58 -2.33
CA MET A 88 -4.95 27.37 -1.43
C MET A 88 -3.46 27.01 -1.57
N LEU A 89 -3.16 25.72 -1.74
CA LEU A 89 -1.80 25.18 -1.86
C LEU A 89 -1.19 25.44 -3.25
N THR A 90 -1.98 25.28 -4.32
CA THR A 90 -1.49 25.36 -5.71
C THR A 90 -1.71 26.72 -6.37
N ARG A 91 -2.67 27.51 -5.86
CA ARG A 91 -3.19 28.75 -6.48
C ARG A 91 -3.95 28.53 -7.78
N GLU A 92 -4.29 27.29 -8.12
CA GLU A 92 -5.10 26.94 -9.29
C GLU A 92 -6.49 26.44 -8.89
N SER A 93 -7.46 26.49 -9.80
CA SER A 93 -8.80 25.95 -9.56
C SER A 93 -8.88 24.42 -9.65
N GLU A 94 -7.90 23.82 -10.32
CA GLU A 94 -7.79 22.38 -10.54
C GLU A 94 -6.35 21.98 -10.23
N PHE A 95 -6.17 20.88 -9.50
CA PHE A 95 -4.85 20.31 -9.33
C PHE A 95 -4.47 19.56 -10.61
N SER A 96 -3.46 20.05 -11.32
CA SER A 96 -2.88 19.38 -12.48
C SER A 96 -1.36 19.45 -12.41
N GLU A 97 -0.72 18.29 -12.40
CA GLU A 97 0.73 18.14 -12.32
C GLU A 97 1.27 17.39 -13.54
N THR A 98 2.26 17.97 -14.21
CA THR A 98 2.94 17.30 -15.31
C THR A 98 4.13 16.53 -14.78
N PHE A 99 4.31 15.29 -15.23
CA PHE A 99 5.42 14.45 -14.79
C PHE A 99 6.07 13.75 -15.99
N THR A 100 7.34 13.38 -15.83
CA THR A 100 8.04 12.53 -16.80
C THR A 100 8.30 11.13 -16.28
N GLN A 101 8.16 10.94 -14.97
CA GLN A 101 8.45 9.70 -14.27
C GLN A 101 7.37 9.46 -13.23
N ALA A 102 6.90 8.22 -13.13
CA ALA A 102 6.02 7.79 -12.05
C ALA A 102 6.29 6.33 -11.70
N VAL A 103 6.08 5.96 -10.44
CA VAL A 103 6.11 4.56 -9.99
C VAL A 103 4.72 4.21 -9.48
N PHE A 104 4.10 3.21 -10.10
CA PHE A 104 2.81 2.68 -9.69
C PHE A 104 3.01 1.40 -8.89
N ARG A 105 2.30 1.27 -7.78
CA ARG A 105 2.20 0.05 -6.96
C ARG A 105 0.72 -0.25 -6.80
N PHE A 106 0.30 -1.46 -7.14
CA PHE A 106 -1.12 -1.76 -7.28
C PHE A 106 -1.43 -3.24 -7.09
N THR A 107 -2.69 -3.53 -6.80
CA THR A 107 -3.27 -4.88 -6.73
C THR A 107 -4.67 -4.92 -7.39
N ASP A 108 -5.10 -3.81 -7.96
CA ASP A 108 -6.31 -3.63 -8.76
C ASP A 108 -6.08 -4.03 -10.24
N SER A 109 -6.96 -3.57 -11.14
CA SER A 109 -6.90 -3.82 -12.59
C SER A 109 -5.85 -3.00 -13.36
N THR A 110 -4.95 -2.25 -12.69
CA THR A 110 -3.96 -1.37 -13.38
C THR A 110 -3.09 -2.10 -14.38
N TYR A 111 -2.58 -3.30 -14.04
CA TYR A 111 -1.77 -4.08 -14.97
C TYR A 111 -2.54 -4.37 -16.27
N ASP A 112 -3.76 -4.90 -16.14
CA ASP A 112 -4.58 -5.29 -17.29
C ASP A 112 -5.01 -4.09 -18.12
N GLU A 113 -5.36 -2.96 -17.49
CA GLU A 113 -5.70 -1.71 -18.17
C GLU A 113 -4.53 -1.18 -19.01
N ILE A 114 -3.32 -1.14 -18.45
CA ILE A 114 -2.12 -0.69 -19.18
C ILE A 114 -1.79 -1.66 -20.31
N LYS A 115 -1.86 -2.97 -20.06
CA LYS A 115 -1.62 -4.00 -21.08
C LYS A 115 -2.61 -3.92 -22.24
N LYS A 116 -3.88 -3.65 -21.95
CA LYS A 116 -4.95 -3.53 -22.94
C LYS A 116 -4.87 -2.21 -23.72
N GLY A 117 -4.52 -1.13 -23.04
CA GLY A 117 -4.48 0.21 -23.63
C GLY A 117 -3.14 0.59 -24.28
N GLY A 118 -2.08 -0.17 -24.02
CA GLY A 118 -0.76 0.03 -24.60
C GLY A 118 -0.43 -0.90 -25.76
N GLY A 119 0.71 -0.65 -26.39
CA GLY A 119 1.25 -1.43 -27.50
C GLY A 119 2.61 -2.05 -27.18
N THR A 120 3.15 -2.79 -28.12
CA THR A 120 4.50 -3.36 -28.01
C THR A 120 5.54 -2.25 -27.89
N SER A 121 6.51 -2.44 -27.00
CA SER A 121 7.69 -1.58 -26.86
C SER A 121 8.94 -2.43 -26.68
N SER A 122 10.09 -1.84 -27.01
CA SER A 122 11.42 -2.40 -26.74
C SER A 122 12.27 -1.41 -25.92
N GLY A 123 11.64 -0.40 -25.33
CA GLY A 123 12.33 0.56 -24.48
C GLY A 123 12.61 0.02 -23.09
N SER A 124 13.28 0.82 -22.26
CA SER A 124 13.60 0.49 -20.87
C SER A 124 13.23 1.63 -19.94
N CYS A 125 13.07 1.29 -18.67
CA CYS A 125 12.87 2.24 -17.58
C CYS A 125 14.05 2.14 -16.62
N ASP A 126 14.34 3.24 -15.93
CA ASP A 126 15.35 3.25 -14.89
C ASP A 126 14.85 2.49 -13.66
N ALA A 127 15.55 1.41 -13.29
CA ALA A 127 15.26 0.64 -12.09
C ALA A 127 15.50 1.46 -10.80
N GLY A 128 16.30 2.53 -10.88
CA GLY A 128 16.52 3.49 -9.80
C GLY A 128 15.22 4.13 -9.30
N LEU A 129 14.25 4.39 -10.17
CA LEU A 129 12.95 4.96 -9.76
C LEU A 129 12.18 4.02 -8.82
N LEU A 130 12.15 2.72 -9.15
CA LEU A 130 11.54 1.72 -8.28
C LEU A 130 12.30 1.64 -6.95
N HIS A 131 13.63 1.61 -6.99
CA HIS A 131 14.47 1.54 -5.81
C HIS A 131 14.30 2.77 -4.88
N ASP A 132 14.19 3.96 -5.46
CA ASP A 132 13.97 5.20 -4.72
C ASP A 132 12.60 5.20 -4.03
N SER A 133 11.55 4.70 -4.69
CA SER A 133 10.22 4.54 -4.09
C SER A 133 10.23 3.54 -2.91
N GLN A 134 10.95 2.41 -3.05
CA GLN A 134 11.14 1.44 -1.97
C GLN A 134 11.89 2.06 -0.80
N THR A 135 12.97 2.79 -1.09
CA THR A 135 13.76 3.49 -0.08
C THR A 135 12.95 4.55 0.65
N ALA A 136 12.09 5.28 -0.07
CA ALA A 136 11.19 6.26 0.52
C ALA A 136 10.24 5.60 1.53
N MET A 137 9.59 4.49 1.17
CA MET A 137 8.67 3.79 2.08
C MET A 137 9.37 3.20 3.30
N ARG A 138 10.59 2.68 3.12
CA ARG A 138 11.32 1.95 4.18
C ARG A 138 12.06 2.85 5.15
N HIS A 139 12.72 3.89 4.63
CA HIS A 139 13.76 4.60 5.37
C HIS A 139 13.47 6.09 5.57
N ASN A 140 12.53 6.69 4.83
CA ASN A 140 12.19 8.10 5.00
C ASN A 140 11.72 8.38 6.43
N LEU A 141 12.15 9.48 7.05
CA LEU A 141 11.84 9.77 8.46
C LEU A 141 10.34 9.89 8.76
N ILE A 142 9.54 10.26 7.75
CA ILE A 142 8.10 10.47 7.88
C ILE A 142 7.31 9.25 7.42
N LEU A 143 7.57 8.73 6.21
CA LEU A 143 6.72 7.67 5.61
C LEU A 143 6.74 6.36 6.37
N LYS A 144 7.91 5.69 6.46
CA LYS A 144 8.15 4.44 7.24
C LYS A 144 6.96 3.47 7.34
N TRP A 145 6.33 3.22 6.20
CA TRP A 145 5.16 2.37 6.11
C TRP A 145 5.48 1.17 5.22
N ASN A 146 5.18 -0.03 5.72
CA ASN A 146 5.51 -1.29 5.09
C ASN A 146 4.53 -1.59 3.95
N LEU A 147 4.73 -0.88 2.84
CA LEU A 147 3.96 -1.04 1.61
C LEU A 147 4.01 -2.49 1.11
N GLU A 148 5.12 -3.20 1.27
CA GLU A 148 5.22 -4.60 0.90
C GLU A 148 4.31 -5.51 1.74
N GLY A 149 4.18 -5.24 3.04
CA GLY A 149 3.24 -5.92 3.93
C GLY A 149 1.79 -5.67 3.52
N ARG A 150 1.46 -4.43 3.13
CA ARG A 150 0.13 -4.10 2.61
C ARG A 150 -0.17 -4.81 1.28
N LEU A 151 0.75 -4.79 0.33
CA LEU A 151 0.59 -5.50 -0.95
C LEU A 151 0.45 -7.02 -0.74
N LEU A 152 1.16 -7.57 0.25
CA LEU A 152 1.07 -9.00 0.58
C LEU A 152 -0.34 -9.42 1.00
N GLN A 153 -1.10 -8.54 1.67
CA GLN A 153 -2.50 -8.81 2.04
C GLN A 153 -3.31 -9.23 0.81
N ASP A 154 -3.23 -8.47 -0.28
CA ASP A 154 -3.99 -8.75 -1.51
C ASP A 154 -3.31 -9.83 -2.36
N VAL A 155 -1.98 -9.93 -2.34
CA VAL A 155 -1.25 -10.98 -3.06
C VAL A 155 -1.64 -12.37 -2.55
N LEU A 156 -1.71 -12.54 -1.23
CA LEU A 156 -2.06 -13.81 -0.59
C LEU A 156 -3.56 -14.02 -0.40
N SER A 157 -4.39 -13.00 -0.65
CA SER A 157 -5.84 -13.10 -0.64
C SER A 157 -6.38 -13.92 -1.82
N THR A 158 -7.50 -14.61 -1.57
CA THR A 158 -8.32 -15.27 -2.59
C THR A 158 -9.25 -14.32 -3.32
N GLU A 159 -9.46 -13.12 -2.77
CA GLU A 159 -10.29 -12.07 -3.33
C GLU A 159 -9.46 -11.13 -4.22
N PRO A 160 -10.10 -10.41 -5.16
CA PRO A 160 -9.46 -9.33 -5.90
C PRO A 160 -8.89 -8.26 -4.95
N GLY A 161 -7.70 -7.75 -5.28
CA GLY A 161 -7.15 -6.57 -4.62
C GLY A 161 -7.81 -5.28 -5.13
N GLY A 162 -7.57 -4.20 -4.41
CA GLY A 162 -8.09 -2.87 -4.77
C GLY A 162 -7.14 -1.72 -4.44
N PHE A 163 -5.91 -2.02 -4.05
CA PHE A 163 -4.91 -1.02 -3.69
C PHE A 163 -4.30 -0.38 -4.94
N PHE A 164 -4.11 0.93 -4.90
CA PHE A 164 -3.36 1.70 -5.88
C PHE A 164 -2.55 2.80 -5.20
N LEU A 165 -1.28 2.94 -5.57
CA LEU A 165 -0.42 4.02 -5.12
C LEU A 165 0.50 4.47 -6.26
N ALA A 166 0.62 5.77 -6.45
CA ALA A 166 1.50 6.39 -7.43
C ALA A 166 2.49 7.33 -6.74
N PHE A 167 3.79 7.08 -6.91
CA PHE A 167 4.82 8.10 -6.71
C PHE A 167 4.91 8.94 -7.98
N ILE A 168 4.66 10.24 -7.86
CA ILE A 168 4.61 11.16 -8.99
C ILE A 168 5.80 12.11 -8.88
N HIS A 169 6.66 12.09 -9.90
CA HIS A 169 7.77 13.03 -10.01
C HIS A 169 7.28 14.27 -10.76
N GLY A 170 6.47 15.08 -10.08
CA GLY A 170 5.90 16.32 -10.60
C GLY A 170 6.95 17.38 -10.92
N LYS A 171 6.59 18.30 -11.80
CA LYS A 171 7.46 19.38 -12.28
C LYS A 171 7.04 20.75 -11.76
N LYS A 172 5.75 20.96 -11.48
CA LYS A 172 5.19 22.27 -11.14
C LYS A 172 5.15 22.50 -9.63
N TYR A 173 4.60 21.55 -8.88
CA TYR A 173 4.36 21.66 -7.46
C TYR A 173 5.43 20.91 -6.66
N ASP A 174 5.55 19.59 -6.77
CA ASP A 174 6.61 18.85 -6.08
C ASP A 174 7.08 17.60 -6.85
N GLY A 175 8.31 17.16 -6.58
CA GLY A 175 8.88 15.94 -7.18
C GLY A 175 8.71 14.69 -6.30
N LYS A 176 8.08 14.82 -5.13
CA LYS A 176 7.87 13.80 -4.11
C LYS A 176 6.40 13.80 -3.69
N GLU A 177 5.54 13.51 -4.65
CA GLU A 177 4.10 13.43 -4.47
C GLU A 177 3.66 11.96 -4.43
N ILE A 178 2.69 11.63 -3.58
CA ILE A 178 2.08 10.32 -3.49
C ILE A 178 0.56 10.49 -3.59
N PHE A 179 -0.04 9.80 -4.55
CA PHE A 179 -1.48 9.58 -4.61
C PHE A 179 -1.76 8.12 -4.27
N ALA A 180 -2.66 7.86 -3.32
CA ALA A 180 -2.99 6.53 -2.86
C ALA A 180 -4.50 6.32 -2.75
N ILE A 181 -4.91 5.08 -3.02
CA ILE A 181 -6.25 4.55 -2.81
C ILE A 181 -6.11 3.19 -2.17
N ASP A 182 -6.79 3.02 -1.05
CA ASP A 182 -6.80 1.74 -0.34
C ASP A 182 -8.18 1.44 0.27
N PRO A 183 -8.87 0.37 -0.17
CA PRO A 183 -10.13 -0.07 0.42
C PRO A 183 -10.04 -0.44 1.91
N HIS A 184 -8.83 -0.66 2.44
CA HIS A 184 -8.58 -0.94 3.85
C HIS A 184 -8.26 0.34 4.67
N GLY A 185 -8.48 1.52 4.09
CA GLY A 185 -8.15 2.82 4.68
C GLY A 185 -6.85 3.37 4.11
N ALA A 186 -6.82 4.68 3.86
CA ALA A 186 -5.68 5.37 3.28
C ALA A 186 -4.39 5.07 4.07
N PRO A 187 -3.26 4.90 3.37
CA PRO A 187 -2.01 4.61 4.03
C PRO A 187 -1.63 5.72 5.01
N PRO A 188 -1.02 5.40 6.17
CA PRO A 188 -0.64 6.42 7.16
C PRO A 188 0.66 7.13 6.74
N LEU A 189 0.67 7.82 5.58
CA LEU A 189 1.89 8.37 4.97
C LEU A 189 2.53 9.47 5.80
N VAL A 190 1.85 10.60 5.98
CA VAL A 190 2.38 11.76 6.73
C VAL A 190 1.73 11.87 8.11
N MET A 191 0.43 11.58 8.18
CA MET A 191 -0.35 11.46 9.40
C MET A 191 -1.54 10.53 9.13
N PRO A 192 -2.13 9.92 10.16
CA PRO A 192 -3.37 9.17 10.00
C PRO A 192 -4.50 10.10 9.51
N VAL A 193 -5.24 9.65 8.51
CA VAL A 193 -6.40 10.34 7.94
C VAL A 193 -7.65 9.47 8.00
N ASP A 194 -7.70 8.50 8.90
CA ASP A 194 -8.88 7.65 9.05
C ASP A 194 -10.15 8.48 9.27
N PRO A 195 -11.28 8.11 8.65
CA PRO A 195 -11.52 6.86 7.90
C PRO A 195 -11.39 6.99 6.37
N GLU A 196 -10.67 7.99 5.85
CA GLU A 196 -10.59 8.21 4.40
C GLU A 196 -9.88 7.04 3.67
N GLU A 197 -10.25 6.76 2.42
CA GLU A 197 -9.64 5.73 1.56
C GLU A 197 -8.72 6.31 0.48
N VAL A 198 -8.87 7.59 0.17
CA VAL A 198 -8.09 8.31 -0.84
C VAL A 198 -7.23 9.36 -0.16
N GLU A 199 -5.94 9.38 -0.49
CA GLU A 199 -4.99 10.38 0.03
C GLU A 199 -4.11 10.91 -1.11
N PHE A 200 -3.89 12.22 -1.10
CA PHE A 200 -2.84 12.88 -1.86
C PHE A 200 -1.93 13.65 -0.91
N ALA A 201 -0.65 13.27 -0.86
CA ALA A 201 0.33 13.83 0.06
C ALA A 201 1.65 14.15 -0.65
N THR A 202 2.45 15.02 -0.04
CA THR A 202 3.85 15.20 -0.44
C THR A 202 4.77 14.91 0.73
N TYR A 203 5.95 14.35 0.45
CA TYR A 203 6.94 13.94 1.44
C TYR A 203 8.29 14.65 1.28
N ASN A 204 8.28 15.81 0.62
CA ASN A 204 9.41 16.72 0.56
C ASN A 204 9.45 17.62 1.80
N ASP A 205 10.61 17.77 2.44
CA ASP A 205 10.76 18.51 3.71
C ASP A 205 10.14 19.92 3.70
N ASN A 206 10.20 20.63 2.56
CA ASN A 206 9.67 21.99 2.43
C ASN A 206 8.18 22.07 2.07
N LYS A 207 7.55 20.95 1.69
CA LYS A 207 6.15 20.87 1.25
C LYS A 207 5.35 19.77 1.95
N LEU A 208 5.97 19.12 2.93
CA LEU A 208 5.47 17.97 3.66
C LEU A 208 4.04 18.20 4.15
N GLY A 209 3.14 17.27 3.81
CA GLY A 209 1.77 17.33 4.29
C GLY A 209 0.83 16.49 3.44
N VAL A 210 -0.31 16.19 4.05
CA VAL A 210 -1.50 15.72 3.33
C VAL A 210 -2.16 16.93 2.68
N TRP A 211 -2.29 16.89 1.36
CA TRP A 211 -2.86 17.99 0.57
C TRP A 211 -4.35 17.76 0.30
N ALA A 212 -4.77 16.50 0.21
CA ALA A 212 -6.17 16.10 0.21
C ALA A 212 -6.32 14.70 0.81
N ALA A 213 -7.42 14.46 1.52
CA ALA A 213 -7.82 13.12 1.97
C ALA A 213 -9.35 13.05 2.06
N PHE A 214 -9.95 11.99 1.50
CA PHE A 214 -11.40 11.88 1.40
C PHE A 214 -11.85 10.44 1.09
N HIS A 215 -13.11 10.15 1.40
CA HIS A 215 -13.81 8.92 1.02
C HIS A 215 -13.90 8.72 -0.48
N PHE A 216 -14.23 7.52 -0.94
CA PHE A 216 -14.47 7.29 -2.36
C PHE A 216 -15.55 8.24 -2.91
N ALA A 217 -15.34 8.73 -4.13
CA ALA A 217 -16.28 9.65 -4.78
C ALA A 217 -17.69 9.05 -4.89
N ASP A 218 -17.80 7.73 -5.07
CA ASP A 218 -19.08 7.03 -5.15
C ASP A 218 -19.82 6.98 -3.80
N GLU A 219 -19.12 7.02 -2.67
CA GLU A 219 -19.74 7.07 -1.34
C GLU A 219 -20.43 8.42 -1.09
N TYR A 220 -19.83 9.52 -1.56
CA TYR A 220 -20.49 10.82 -1.53
C TYR A 220 -21.73 10.87 -2.43
N LYS A 221 -21.66 10.27 -3.63
CA LYS A 221 -22.82 10.18 -4.54
C LYS A 221 -23.96 9.38 -3.93
N GLN A 222 -23.65 8.31 -3.19
CA GLN A 222 -24.63 7.44 -2.55
C GLN A 222 -25.08 7.94 -1.18
N GLY A 223 -24.40 8.95 -0.61
CA GLY A 223 -24.68 9.46 0.73
C GLY A 223 -24.27 8.48 1.84
N THR A 224 -23.29 7.61 1.57
CA THR A 224 -22.80 6.58 2.49
C THR A 224 -21.45 6.92 3.13
N ALA A 225 -20.79 7.99 2.69
CA ALA A 225 -19.56 8.50 3.31
C ALA A 225 -19.84 8.92 4.76
N LEU A 226 -19.20 8.25 5.73
CA LEU A 226 -19.43 8.46 7.15
C LEU A 226 -18.10 8.53 7.90
N GLY A 227 -17.94 9.55 8.75
CA GLY A 227 -16.79 9.65 9.67
C GLY A 227 -16.71 8.53 10.73
N SER A 228 -17.71 7.66 10.80
CA SER A 228 -17.73 6.45 11.64
C SER A 228 -17.44 5.16 10.88
N GLN A 229 -17.09 5.26 9.59
CA GLN A 229 -16.67 4.14 8.75
C GLN A 229 -15.49 3.41 9.40
N THR A 230 -15.44 2.10 9.24
CA THR A 230 -14.34 1.28 9.76
C THR A 230 -13.77 0.41 8.66
N ASN A 231 -12.61 0.79 8.14
CA ASN A 231 -11.95 0.08 7.02
C ASN A 231 -11.00 -1.03 7.48
N GLY A 232 -10.82 -1.18 8.80
CA GLY A 232 -10.03 -2.26 9.37
C GLY A 232 -10.55 -3.65 8.99
N VAL A 233 -9.62 -4.54 8.64
CA VAL A 233 -9.89 -5.89 8.12
C VAL A 233 -10.23 -6.94 9.18
N ILE A 234 -10.05 -6.60 10.46
CA ILE A 234 -10.39 -7.47 11.60
C ILE A 234 -11.22 -6.75 12.65
N HIS A 235 -11.98 -7.52 13.42
CA HIS A 235 -12.56 -7.10 14.68
C HIS A 235 -11.94 -7.90 15.83
N ILE A 236 -11.28 -7.25 16.77
CA ILE A 236 -10.77 -7.93 17.98
C ILE A 236 -11.94 -8.14 18.94
N GLU A 237 -12.27 -9.41 19.22
CA GLU A 237 -13.31 -9.78 20.20
C GLU A 237 -12.74 -9.86 21.62
N HIS A 238 -11.52 -10.39 21.74
CA HIS A 238 -10.87 -10.56 23.04
C HIS A 238 -9.37 -10.36 22.92
N GLN A 239 -8.78 -9.70 23.92
CA GLN A 239 -7.34 -9.57 24.04
C GLN A 239 -6.92 -9.76 25.49
N GLN A 240 -5.97 -10.68 25.71
CA GLN A 240 -5.34 -10.91 27.00
C GLN A 240 -3.86 -10.54 26.91
N LEU A 241 -3.43 -9.63 27.79
CA LEU A 241 -2.03 -9.22 27.90
C LEU A 241 -1.46 -9.72 29.22
N GLN A 242 -0.43 -10.57 29.13
CA GLN A 242 0.36 -11.05 30.26
C GLN A 242 1.73 -10.41 30.20
N THR A 243 1.88 -9.24 30.83
CA THR A 243 3.06 -8.39 30.69
C THR A 243 3.72 -8.09 32.02
N THR A 244 5.05 -8.00 32.01
CA THR A 244 5.87 -7.41 33.07
C THR A 244 6.44 -6.09 32.56
N ILE A 245 6.32 -5.03 33.35
CA ILE A 245 7.01 -3.76 33.10
C ILE A 245 8.11 -3.63 34.16
N GLU A 246 9.35 -3.66 33.71
CA GLU A 246 10.53 -3.53 34.57
C GLU A 246 10.77 -2.06 34.95
N LYS A 247 11.61 -1.82 35.98
CA LYS A 247 11.93 -0.46 36.47
C LYS A 247 12.58 0.47 35.43
N ASN A 248 13.19 -0.10 34.40
CA ASN A 248 13.77 0.61 33.26
C ASN A 248 12.76 0.86 32.11
N ALA A 249 11.46 0.65 32.37
CA ALA A 249 10.37 0.71 31.40
C ALA A 249 10.46 -0.32 30.26
N ASN A 250 11.27 -1.37 30.42
CA ASN A 250 11.25 -2.50 29.51
C ASN A 250 9.96 -3.30 29.73
N LEU A 251 9.26 -3.61 28.63
CA LEU A 251 8.02 -4.37 28.63
C LEU A 251 8.28 -5.71 27.94
N ILE A 252 8.02 -6.80 28.67
CA ILE A 252 8.09 -8.16 28.15
C ILE A 252 6.77 -8.85 28.46
N GLY A 253 6.24 -9.62 27.53
CA GLY A 253 5.02 -10.36 27.79
C GLY A 253 4.50 -11.17 26.61
N LYS A 254 3.33 -11.75 26.84
CA LYS A 254 2.54 -12.47 25.86
C LYS A 254 1.23 -11.72 25.62
N ALA A 255 0.87 -11.55 24.35
CA ALA A 255 -0.47 -11.13 23.94
C ALA A 255 -1.18 -12.33 23.30
N THR A 256 -2.39 -12.61 23.78
CA THR A 256 -3.31 -13.55 23.14
C THR A 256 -4.47 -12.73 22.57
N THR A 257 -4.64 -12.73 21.26
CA THR A 257 -5.69 -11.96 20.58
C THR A 257 -6.64 -12.91 19.85
N THR A 258 -7.92 -12.84 20.18
CA THR A 258 -9.01 -13.46 19.44
C THR A 258 -9.67 -12.37 18.59
N PHE A 259 -9.74 -12.61 17.29
CA PHE A 259 -10.35 -11.68 16.34
C PHE A 259 -11.22 -12.45 15.36
N VAL A 260 -12.12 -11.71 14.72
CA VAL A 260 -12.95 -12.17 13.61
C VAL A 260 -12.57 -11.39 12.36
N SER A 261 -12.46 -12.07 11.23
CA SER A 261 -12.23 -11.43 9.95
C SER A 261 -13.44 -10.60 9.51
N ARG A 262 -13.22 -9.38 9.05
CA ARG A 262 -14.26 -8.52 8.45
C ARG A 262 -14.36 -8.66 6.93
N VAL A 263 -13.39 -9.34 6.32
CA VAL A 263 -13.26 -9.48 4.87
C VAL A 263 -13.10 -10.94 4.48
N ASN A 264 -13.42 -11.27 3.25
CA ASN A 264 -13.06 -12.57 2.67
C ASN A 264 -11.59 -12.55 2.24
N GLY A 265 -10.92 -13.70 2.33
CA GLY A 265 -9.54 -13.83 1.87
C GLY A 265 -8.48 -13.28 2.84
N LEU A 266 -8.84 -12.97 4.09
CA LEU A 266 -7.90 -12.43 5.07
C LEU A 266 -6.81 -13.45 5.39
N ARG A 267 -5.57 -13.18 4.97
CA ARG A 267 -4.42 -14.05 5.25
C ARG A 267 -3.25 -13.35 5.92
N VAL A 268 -3.13 -12.04 5.73
CA VAL A 268 -2.12 -11.22 6.40
C VAL A 268 -2.86 -10.26 7.31
N VAL A 269 -2.63 -10.38 8.62
CA VAL A 269 -3.37 -9.65 9.65
C VAL A 269 -2.48 -8.55 10.22
N PRO A 270 -2.75 -7.27 9.93
CA PRO A 270 -2.00 -6.17 10.52
C PRO A 270 -2.38 -5.96 11.98
N PHE A 271 -1.40 -5.58 12.80
CA PHE A 271 -1.59 -5.22 14.20
C PHE A 271 -0.78 -3.97 14.54
N ASP A 272 -1.40 -3.05 15.28
CA ASP A 272 -0.71 -1.90 15.82
C ASP A 272 0.20 -2.32 16.97
N LEU A 273 1.51 -2.29 16.71
CA LEU A 273 2.52 -2.57 17.70
C LEU A 273 3.54 -1.45 17.70
N TYR A 274 3.80 -0.88 18.88
CA TYR A 274 4.81 0.16 19.01
C TYR A 274 6.16 -0.36 18.52
N ARG A 275 6.76 0.30 17.52
CA ARG A 275 7.97 -0.13 16.76
C ARG A 275 9.15 -0.67 17.59
N ARG A 276 9.29 -0.25 18.84
CA ARG A 276 10.36 -0.70 19.76
C ARG A 276 10.05 -2.03 20.46
N LEU A 277 8.79 -2.44 20.52
CA LEU A 277 8.37 -3.78 20.97
C LEU A 277 8.69 -4.78 19.87
N ARG A 278 9.47 -5.81 20.19
CA ARG A 278 9.96 -6.78 19.20
C ARG A 278 9.34 -8.14 19.46
N VAL A 279 8.69 -8.68 18.44
CA VAL A 279 8.01 -9.97 18.54
C VAL A 279 9.03 -11.09 18.42
N GLU A 280 9.10 -11.95 19.43
CA GLU A 280 9.99 -13.11 19.45
C GLU A 280 9.41 -14.28 18.64
N SER A 281 8.12 -14.54 18.80
CA SER A 281 7.41 -15.61 18.10
C SER A 281 5.91 -15.32 18.01
N VAL A 282 5.24 -15.96 17.05
CA VAL A 282 3.79 -15.97 16.91
C VAL A 282 3.34 -17.42 16.75
N THR A 283 2.29 -17.82 17.46
CA THR A 283 1.73 -19.18 17.42
C THR A 283 0.21 -19.12 17.29
N ALA A 284 -0.36 -20.08 16.56
CA ALA A 284 -1.80 -20.31 16.51
C ALA A 284 -2.28 -21.01 17.81
N GLU A 285 -3.59 -21.17 17.97
CA GLU A 285 -4.20 -21.78 19.16
C GLU A 285 -3.71 -23.22 19.40
N ASP A 286 -3.48 -23.98 18.33
CA ASP A 286 -2.95 -25.35 18.36
C ASP A 286 -1.42 -25.42 18.62
N GLY A 287 -0.78 -24.27 18.82
CA GLY A 287 0.67 -24.15 19.03
C GLY A 287 1.49 -24.12 17.75
N GLN A 288 0.86 -24.14 16.57
CA GLN A 288 1.58 -24.03 15.30
C GLN A 288 2.31 -22.68 15.20
N ALA A 289 3.61 -22.70 14.94
CA ALA A 289 4.38 -21.49 14.70
C ALA A 289 3.96 -20.83 13.38
N MET A 290 3.82 -19.51 13.38
CA MET A 290 3.40 -18.73 12.22
C MET A 290 4.52 -17.81 11.71
N SER A 291 4.47 -17.48 10.42
CA SER A 291 5.27 -16.40 9.86
C SER A 291 4.68 -15.05 10.27
N PHE A 292 5.53 -14.06 10.44
CA PHE A 292 5.11 -12.70 10.75
C PHE A 292 6.08 -11.69 10.16
N ILE A 293 5.57 -10.50 9.84
CA ILE A 293 6.33 -9.37 9.32
C ILE A 293 6.70 -8.47 10.51
N GLN A 294 7.99 -8.15 10.64
CA GLN A 294 8.45 -7.09 11.51
C GLN A 294 9.87 -6.63 11.12
N GLU A 295 9.99 -5.54 10.38
CA GLU A 295 11.27 -4.94 9.95
C GLU A 295 11.98 -4.19 11.08
N ASP A 296 13.16 -3.61 10.82
CA ASP A 296 13.92 -2.90 11.85
C ASP A 296 13.09 -1.76 12.48
N LYS A 297 13.25 -1.57 13.78
CA LYS A 297 12.49 -0.57 14.56
C LYS A 297 12.70 0.87 14.11
N ASN A 298 13.75 1.15 13.34
CA ASN A 298 14.06 2.47 12.81
C ASN A 298 13.58 2.66 11.38
N ASP A 299 13.05 1.62 10.73
CA ASP A 299 12.54 1.61 9.36
C ASP A 299 11.01 1.43 9.38
N ASP A 300 10.47 0.68 8.42
CA ASP A 300 9.05 0.33 8.25
C ASP A 300 8.62 -0.84 9.16
N ALA A 301 8.69 -0.58 10.47
CA ALA A 301 8.58 -1.57 11.54
C ALA A 301 7.18 -2.16 11.78
N ASP A 302 6.23 -1.99 10.86
CA ASP A 302 4.86 -2.48 10.98
C ASP A 302 4.84 -3.97 11.31
N PHE A 303 3.85 -4.37 12.12
CA PHE A 303 3.69 -5.75 12.56
C PHE A 303 2.49 -6.38 11.86
N SER A 304 2.69 -7.55 11.25
CA SER A 304 1.60 -8.34 10.68
C SER A 304 1.85 -9.82 10.87
N VAL A 305 0.78 -10.61 11.05
CA VAL A 305 0.85 -12.07 11.16
C VAL A 305 0.35 -12.68 9.86
N ILE A 306 1.06 -13.69 9.35
CA ILE A 306 0.67 -14.40 8.13
C ILE A 306 0.05 -15.74 8.54
N LEU A 307 -1.25 -15.86 8.28
CA LEU A 307 -2.03 -17.04 8.60
C LEU A 307 -1.69 -18.20 7.65
N PRO A 308 -1.76 -19.46 8.13
CA PRO A 308 -1.48 -20.63 7.30
C PRO A 308 -2.47 -20.75 6.13
N LYS A 309 -3.71 -20.30 6.33
CA LYS A 309 -4.77 -20.23 5.32
C LYS A 309 -5.48 -18.87 5.39
N ALA A 310 -6.14 -18.50 4.29
CA ALA A 310 -7.03 -17.34 4.29
C ALA A 310 -8.33 -17.64 5.05
N LEU A 311 -8.86 -16.64 5.76
CA LEU A 311 -10.13 -16.69 6.48
C LEU A 311 -11.26 -16.08 5.63
N ALA A 312 -12.48 -16.57 5.83
CA ALA A 312 -13.69 -15.92 5.32
C ALA A 312 -14.16 -14.81 6.26
N ALA A 313 -15.00 -13.89 5.78
CA ALA A 313 -15.63 -12.90 6.65
C ALA A 313 -16.50 -13.61 7.71
N GLY A 314 -16.32 -13.24 8.98
CA GLY A 314 -17.00 -13.86 10.11
C GLY A 314 -16.31 -15.08 10.71
N GLU A 315 -15.20 -15.56 10.12
CA GLU A 315 -14.32 -16.58 10.71
C GLU A 315 -13.31 -15.97 11.68
#